data_AF-A0A6P7G9D7-F1
#
_entry.id   AF-A0A6P7G9D7-F1
#
_cell.length_a   1.000
_cell.length_b   1.000
_cell.length_c   1.000
_cell.angle_alpha   90.00
_cell.angle_beta   90.00
_cell.angle_gamma   90.00
#
_symmetry.space_group_name_H-M   'P 1'
#
loop_
_entity.id
_entity.type
_entity.pdbx_description
1 polymer ?
#
loop_
_entity_poly.entity_id
_entity_poly.type
_entity_poly.pdbx_seq_one_letter_code
_entity_poly.pdbx_strand_id
1 'polypeptide(L)'
;MSEAREVKLTLSQLFMWLQGRQRSLVEGEAVFDAGHIIFCKLKKQDALEVVALCVQTSSINTLPHEISIKIPCEEDLTTWSCKCSCKAGESGCCKHVVATLIYINRKSKLEFCSPTELEQAWGVNKPLIKETYQGERLVDFVRKKQYSPNISNLDTSRKNFKLLSECKFKFVLFISMLCGNNVNAKSDFVDKLKKVIHIITL
;
A
#
# COMPACT_ATOMS: atom_id res chain seq x y z
N MET A 1 3.61 -5.92 30.72
CA MET A 1 4.17 -5.34 29.47
C MET A 1 4.25 -6.47 28.47
N SER A 2 3.52 -6.39 27.36
CA SER A 2 3.64 -7.37 26.27
C SER A 2 5.05 -7.28 25.69
N GLU A 3 5.73 -8.42 25.58
CA GLU A 3 7.02 -8.50 24.93
C GLU A 3 6.86 -8.14 23.44
N ALA A 4 7.81 -7.39 22.89
CA ALA A 4 7.80 -6.96 21.50
C ALA A 4 9.07 -7.45 20.81
N ARG A 5 8.91 -7.98 19.59
CA ARG A 5 10.00 -8.44 18.75
C ARG A 5 10.20 -7.47 17.59
N GLU A 6 11.46 -7.18 17.29
CA GLU A 6 11.82 -6.43 16.10
C GLU A 6 11.66 -7.31 14.87
N VAL A 7 10.95 -6.81 13.86
CA VAL A 7 10.71 -7.51 12.60
C VAL A 7 11.16 -6.59 11.48
N LYS A 8 12.23 -6.99 10.79
CA LYS A 8 12.82 -6.19 9.71
C LYS A 8 12.35 -6.69 8.35
N LEU A 9 11.24 -6.11 7.88
CA LEU A 9 10.78 -6.29 6.51
C LEU A 9 11.24 -5.12 5.66
N THR A 10 11.98 -5.36 4.57
CA THR A 10 12.41 -4.31 3.63
C THR A 10 11.47 -4.23 2.43
N LEU A 11 11.45 -3.07 1.76
CA LEU A 11 10.69 -2.89 0.52
C LEU A 11 11.20 -3.82 -0.60
N SER A 12 12.50 -4.06 -0.69
CA SER A 12 13.08 -4.96 -1.68
C SER A 12 12.52 -6.38 -1.55
N GLN A 13 12.41 -6.89 -0.31
CA GLN A 13 11.85 -8.21 -0.04
C GLN A 13 10.36 -8.27 -0.40
N LEU A 14 9.60 -7.23 -0.05
CA LEU A 14 8.19 -7.10 -0.46
C LEU A 14 8.01 -7.12 -1.98
N PHE A 15 8.82 -6.36 -2.72
CA PHE A 15 8.75 -6.31 -4.17
C PHE A 15 9.16 -7.63 -4.84
N MET A 16 10.20 -8.29 -4.32
CA MET A 16 10.61 -9.62 -4.78
C MET A 16 9.49 -10.64 -4.58
N TRP A 17 8.86 -10.66 -3.40
CA TRP A 17 7.74 -11.56 -3.11
C TRP A 17 6.49 -11.27 -3.95
N LEU A 18 6.21 -9.98 -4.24
CA LEU A 18 5.07 -9.59 -5.07
C LEU A 18 5.20 -10.01 -6.53
N GLN A 19 6.42 -10.25 -7.04
CA GLN A 19 6.67 -10.72 -8.41
C GLN A 19 5.90 -9.93 -9.49
N GLY A 20 5.90 -8.59 -9.40
CA GLY A 20 5.29 -7.72 -10.41
C GLY A 20 3.76 -7.54 -10.30
N ARG A 21 3.12 -8.01 -9.23
CA ARG A 21 1.68 -7.79 -8.94
C ARG A 21 1.37 -6.33 -8.53
N GLN A 22 1.57 -5.38 -9.45
CA GLN A 22 1.44 -3.93 -9.21
C GLN A 22 0.04 -3.53 -8.72
N ARG A 23 -1.01 -4.19 -9.20
CA ARG A 23 -2.38 -3.90 -8.76
C ARG A 23 -2.56 -4.15 -7.25
N SER A 24 -2.08 -5.29 -6.75
CA SER A 24 -2.15 -5.62 -5.34
C SER A 24 -1.35 -4.65 -4.48
N LEU A 25 -0.23 -4.15 -5.00
CA LEU A 25 0.57 -3.11 -4.35
C LEU A 25 -0.21 -1.80 -4.20
N VAL A 26 -0.70 -1.24 -5.30
CA VAL A 26 -1.41 0.05 -5.31
C VAL A 26 -2.69 -0.01 -4.46
N GLU A 27 -3.48 -1.07 -4.62
CA GLU A 27 -4.68 -1.25 -3.80
C GLU A 27 -4.34 -1.50 -2.31
N GLY A 28 -3.22 -2.19 -2.04
CA GLY A 28 -2.76 -2.45 -0.68
C GLY A 28 -2.24 -1.21 0.04
N GLU A 29 -1.51 -0.35 -0.66
CA GLU A 29 -1.08 0.96 -0.17
C GLU A 29 -2.29 1.83 0.18
N ALA A 30 -3.28 1.90 -0.70
CA ALA A 30 -4.53 2.61 -0.42
C ALA A 30 -5.28 2.08 0.81
N VAL A 31 -5.25 0.76 1.06
CA VAL A 31 -5.86 0.14 2.26
C VAL A 31 -5.07 0.49 3.52
N PHE A 32 -3.73 0.51 3.43
CA PHE A 32 -2.86 0.89 4.54
C PHE A 32 -3.04 2.37 4.90
N ASP A 33 -3.01 3.28 3.90
CA ASP A 33 -3.16 4.72 4.08
C ASP A 33 -4.53 5.10 4.65
N ALA A 34 -5.57 4.34 4.30
CA ALA A 34 -6.91 4.50 4.88
C ALA A 34 -7.01 4.02 6.34
N GLY A 35 -5.94 3.48 6.92
CA GLY A 35 -5.93 3.04 8.32
C GLY A 35 -6.80 1.82 8.60
N HIS A 36 -7.06 0.99 7.59
CA HIS A 36 -7.97 -0.15 7.73
C HIS A 36 -7.36 -1.36 8.44
N ILE A 37 -6.05 -1.39 8.68
CA ILE A 37 -5.39 -2.40 9.51
C ILE A 37 -5.53 -2.00 10.98
N ILE A 38 -6.48 -2.63 11.66
CA ILE A 38 -6.88 -2.27 13.04
C ILE A 38 -6.21 -3.13 14.10
N PHE A 39 -5.60 -4.23 13.69
CA PHE A 39 -4.86 -5.14 14.55
C PHE A 39 -3.73 -5.78 13.75
N CYS A 40 -2.53 -5.86 14.31
CA CYS A 40 -1.38 -6.54 13.71
C CYS A 40 -0.38 -6.89 14.82
N LYS A 41 -0.21 -8.19 15.10
CA LYS A 41 0.62 -8.72 16.18
C LYS A 41 1.26 -10.06 15.81
N LEU A 42 2.28 -10.46 16.55
CA LEU A 42 2.94 -11.77 16.42
C LEU A 42 2.16 -12.84 17.18
N LYS A 43 1.94 -14.00 16.57
CA LYS A 43 1.17 -15.10 17.16
C LYS A 43 2.01 -15.99 18.07
N LYS A 44 3.29 -16.19 17.76
CA LYS A 44 4.21 -17.09 18.46
C LYS A 44 5.60 -16.48 18.58
N GLN A 45 6.33 -16.83 19.64
CA GLN A 45 7.72 -16.38 19.86
C GLN A 45 8.70 -17.05 18.88
N ASP A 46 8.56 -18.36 18.67
CA ASP A 46 9.55 -19.17 17.93
C ASP A 46 9.50 -19.03 16.41
N ALA A 47 8.35 -18.60 15.87
CA ALA A 47 8.14 -18.47 14.42
C ALA A 47 7.60 -17.08 14.09
N LEU A 48 8.05 -16.51 12.97
CA LEU A 48 7.55 -15.23 12.48
C LEU A 48 6.17 -15.41 11.83
N GLU A 49 5.17 -15.67 12.68
CA GLU A 49 3.76 -15.79 12.32
C GLU A 49 3.04 -14.52 12.78
N VAL A 50 2.60 -13.71 11.83
CA VAL A 50 1.83 -12.49 12.06
C VAL A 50 0.35 -12.75 11.85
N VAL A 51 -0.47 -12.21 12.74
CA VAL A 51 -1.92 -12.15 12.60
C VAL A 51 -2.36 -10.69 12.55
N ALA A 52 -3.30 -10.40 11.65
CA ALA A 52 -3.83 -9.05 11.49
C ALA A 52 -5.33 -9.06 11.16
N LEU A 53 -6.00 -7.95 11.48
CA LEU A 53 -7.39 -7.70 11.15
C LEU A 53 -7.50 -6.45 10.27
N CYS A 54 -8.22 -6.58 9.15
CA CYS A 54 -8.49 -5.49 8.22
C CYS A 54 -9.99 -5.21 8.12
N VAL A 55 -10.41 -3.96 8.25
CA VAL A 55 -11.81 -3.55 8.14
C VAL A 55 -12.39 -3.85 6.75
N GLN A 56 -13.66 -4.28 6.72
CA GLN A 56 -14.41 -4.49 5.48
C GLN A 56 -15.23 -3.23 5.12
N THR A 57 -14.77 -2.45 4.15
CA THR A 57 -15.48 -1.23 3.72
C THR A 57 -16.85 -1.52 3.11
N SER A 58 -16.99 -2.63 2.37
CA SER A 58 -18.26 -3.05 1.77
C SER A 58 -19.28 -3.58 2.78
N SER A 59 -18.83 -3.92 3.99
CA SER A 59 -19.66 -4.57 5.02
C SER A 59 -19.17 -4.17 6.40
N ILE A 60 -19.30 -2.88 6.73
CA ILE A 60 -18.68 -2.29 7.94
C ILE A 60 -19.15 -2.90 9.28
N ASN A 61 -20.30 -3.58 9.26
CA ASN A 61 -20.88 -4.21 10.44
C ASN A 61 -20.48 -5.68 10.64
N THR A 62 -19.84 -6.31 9.64
CA THR A 62 -19.38 -7.70 9.72
C THR A 62 -17.99 -7.77 10.36
N LEU A 63 -17.53 -9.00 10.63
CA LEU A 63 -16.19 -9.22 11.14
C LEU A 63 -15.14 -8.72 10.13
N PRO A 64 -14.04 -8.12 10.60
CA PRO A 64 -12.92 -7.75 9.73
C PRO A 64 -12.34 -8.97 9.03
N HIS A 65 -11.63 -8.75 7.93
CA HIS A 65 -10.83 -9.79 7.31
C HIS A 65 -9.67 -10.18 8.22
N GLU A 66 -9.60 -11.46 8.55
CA GLU A 66 -8.46 -12.04 9.25
C GLU A 66 -7.37 -12.39 8.23
N ILE A 67 -6.14 -12.00 8.57
CA ILE A 67 -4.95 -12.16 7.74
C ILE A 67 -3.90 -12.89 8.56
N SER A 68 -3.34 -13.95 7.99
CA SER A 68 -2.25 -14.72 8.59
C SER A 68 -1.07 -14.73 7.62
N ILE A 69 0.10 -14.35 8.12
CA ILE A 69 1.35 -14.31 7.36
C ILE A 69 2.37 -15.16 8.11
N LYS A 70 2.94 -16.14 7.44
CA LYS A 70 4.02 -16.97 7.97
C LYS A 70 5.27 -16.72 7.14
N ILE A 71 6.31 -16.27 7.82
CA ILE A 71 7.63 -16.06 7.26
C ILE A 71 8.54 -17.14 7.85
N PRO A 72 8.90 -18.18 7.07
CA PRO A 72 9.60 -19.34 7.60
C PRO A 72 11.04 -19.03 8.03
N CYS A 73 11.70 -18.09 7.36
CA CYS A 73 13.02 -17.60 7.70
C CYS A 73 13.10 -16.10 7.41
N GLU A 74 13.78 -15.31 8.26
CA GLU A 74 14.00 -13.89 7.99
C GLU A 74 14.93 -13.66 6.78
N GLU A 75 15.74 -14.67 6.44
CA GLU A 75 16.72 -14.62 5.35
C GLU A 75 16.14 -15.16 4.03
N ASP A 76 15.23 -16.15 4.07
CA ASP A 76 14.51 -16.66 2.90
C ASP A 76 13.07 -16.15 2.85
N LEU A 77 12.92 -15.08 2.08
CA LEU A 77 11.68 -14.31 2.01
C LEU A 77 10.90 -14.55 0.72
N THR A 78 11.31 -15.55 -0.07
CA THR A 78 10.63 -15.92 -1.31
C THR A 78 9.46 -16.87 -1.07
N THR A 79 9.40 -17.50 0.11
CA THR A 79 8.48 -18.59 0.44
C THR A 79 7.43 -18.20 1.49
N TRP A 80 7.03 -16.92 1.56
CA TRP A 80 6.00 -16.52 2.52
C TRP A 80 4.66 -17.18 2.21
N SER A 81 4.07 -17.75 3.25
CA SER A 81 2.70 -18.25 3.19
C SER A 81 1.76 -17.21 3.78
N CYS A 82 0.94 -16.62 2.92
CA CYS A 82 -0.02 -15.60 3.31
C CYS A 82 -1.44 -16.09 3.03
N LYS A 83 -2.36 -15.84 3.97
CA LYS A 83 -3.78 -16.13 3.83
C LYS A 83 -4.59 -14.92 4.31
N CYS A 84 -5.73 -14.71 3.66
CA CYS A 84 -6.69 -13.70 4.06
C CYS A 84 -8.10 -14.27 3.90
N SER A 85 -9.02 -13.94 4.82
CA SER A 85 -10.40 -14.42 4.74
C SER A 85 -11.24 -13.77 3.61
N CYS A 86 -10.69 -12.81 2.87
CA CYS A 86 -11.37 -12.23 1.73
C CYS A 86 -11.44 -13.20 0.54
N LYS A 87 -12.36 -12.96 -0.40
CA LYS A 87 -12.56 -13.82 -1.59
C LYS A 87 -11.28 -14.02 -2.43
N ALA A 88 -10.45 -12.99 -2.55
CA ALA A 88 -9.18 -13.05 -3.28
C ALA A 88 -8.02 -13.59 -2.43
N GLY A 89 -8.24 -13.88 -1.15
CA GLY A 89 -7.21 -14.23 -0.18
C GLY A 89 -6.56 -15.59 -0.40
N GLU A 90 -7.22 -16.49 -1.14
CA GLU A 90 -6.66 -17.78 -1.54
C GLU A 90 -5.42 -17.62 -2.43
N SER A 91 -5.31 -16.51 -3.17
CA SER A 91 -4.12 -16.19 -3.96
C SER A 91 -2.88 -15.87 -3.10
N GLY A 92 -3.07 -15.62 -1.80
CA GLY A 92 -2.04 -15.14 -0.88
C GLY A 92 -1.55 -13.71 -1.13
N CYS A 93 -2.03 -13.00 -2.16
CA CYS A 93 -1.53 -11.69 -2.57
C CYS A 93 -2.63 -10.63 -2.76
N CYS A 94 -3.71 -10.73 -2.00
CA CYS A 94 -4.76 -9.71 -2.04
C CYS A 94 -4.27 -8.38 -1.43
N LYS A 95 -4.95 -7.28 -1.76
CA LYS A 95 -4.65 -5.95 -1.21
C LYS A 95 -4.53 -5.91 0.31
N HIS A 96 -5.31 -6.71 1.04
CA HIS A 96 -5.24 -6.77 2.50
C HIS A 96 -3.93 -7.38 3.01
N VAL A 97 -3.44 -8.45 2.38
CA VAL A 97 -2.14 -9.04 2.73
C VAL A 97 -1.02 -8.03 2.48
N VAL A 98 -1.05 -7.36 1.32
CA VAL A 98 -0.07 -6.34 0.97
C VAL A 98 -0.10 -5.19 1.97
N ALA A 99 -1.29 -4.69 2.33
CA ALA A 99 -1.44 -3.64 3.33
C ALA A 99 -0.84 -4.04 4.69
N THR A 100 -1.03 -5.29 5.12
CA THR A 100 -0.40 -5.81 6.34
C THR A 100 1.12 -5.88 6.21
N LEU A 101 1.66 -6.32 5.07
CA LEU A 101 3.11 -6.31 4.86
C LEU A 101 3.70 -4.89 4.87
N ILE A 102 3.02 -3.93 4.24
CA ILE A 102 3.39 -2.51 4.32
C ILE A 102 3.36 -2.05 5.79
N TYR A 103 2.31 -2.41 6.54
CA TYR A 103 2.23 -2.10 7.97
C TYR A 103 3.44 -2.62 8.75
N ILE A 104 3.82 -3.88 8.54
CA ILE A 104 5.00 -4.49 9.19
C ILE A 104 6.29 -3.78 8.76
N ASN A 105 6.44 -3.45 7.48
CA ASN A 105 7.60 -2.68 7.01
C ASN A 105 7.70 -1.30 7.69
N ARG A 106 6.57 -0.62 7.92
CA ARG A 106 6.55 0.70 8.58
C ARG A 106 6.67 0.60 10.11
N LYS A 107 6.16 -0.47 10.72
CA LYS A 107 6.31 -0.77 12.15
C LYS A 107 7.38 -1.83 12.38
N SER A 108 8.59 -1.37 12.68
CA SER A 108 9.74 -2.23 12.99
C SER A 108 9.56 -3.11 14.23
N LYS A 109 8.62 -2.79 15.13
CA LYS A 109 8.37 -3.58 16.35
C LYS A 109 6.92 -4.04 16.39
N LEU A 110 6.73 -5.34 16.57
CA LEU A 110 5.43 -5.97 16.75
C LEU A 110 5.36 -6.63 18.12
N GLU A 111 4.27 -6.40 18.82
CA GLU A 111 3.97 -7.07 20.08
C GLU A 111 3.44 -8.48 19.83
N PHE A 112 3.61 -9.36 20.83
CA PHE A 112 2.92 -10.64 20.84
C PHE A 112 1.43 -10.49 21.13
N CYS A 113 0.65 -11.28 20.42
CA CYS A 113 -0.78 -11.45 20.57
C CYS A 113 -1.06 -12.34 21.77
N SER A 114 -1.86 -11.86 22.71
CA SER A 114 -2.45 -12.72 23.74
C SER A 114 -3.53 -13.62 23.12
N PRO A 115 -3.88 -14.75 23.74
CA PRO A 115 -4.90 -15.66 23.21
C PRO A 115 -6.26 -15.00 22.96
N THR A 116 -6.67 -14.05 23.79
CA THR A 116 -7.99 -13.39 23.70
C THR A 116 -7.94 -12.07 22.94
N GLU A 117 -6.76 -11.49 22.74
CA GLU A 117 -6.61 -10.17 22.12
C GLU A 117 -7.17 -10.13 20.69
N LEU A 118 -6.93 -11.17 19.88
CA LEU A 118 -7.42 -11.22 18.51
C LEU A 118 -8.96 -11.22 18.45
N GLU A 119 -9.59 -12.04 19.31
CA GLU A 119 -11.06 -12.14 19.38
C GLU A 119 -11.69 -10.84 19.89
N GLN A 120 -11.05 -10.18 20.85
CA GLN A 120 -11.53 -8.95 21.47
C GLN A 120 -11.24 -7.71 20.61
N ALA A 121 -10.22 -7.74 19.74
CA ALA A 121 -9.78 -6.60 18.95
C ALA A 121 -10.91 -5.97 18.12
N TRP A 122 -11.80 -6.79 17.56
CA TRP A 122 -12.95 -6.26 16.84
C TRP A 122 -13.92 -5.51 17.75
N GLY A 123 -14.25 -6.08 18.92
CA GLY A 123 -15.16 -5.45 19.88
C GLY A 123 -14.66 -4.08 20.35
N VAL A 124 -13.35 -3.95 20.55
CA VAL A 124 -12.69 -2.70 20.94
C VAL A 124 -12.72 -1.66 19.83
N ASN A 125 -12.44 -2.05 18.59
CA ASN A 125 -12.30 -1.11 17.47
C ASN A 125 -13.64 -0.77 16.77
N LYS A 126 -14.65 -1.63 16.88
CA LYS A 126 -15.94 -1.47 16.19
C LYS A 126 -16.64 -0.13 16.43
N PRO A 127 -16.68 0.44 17.66
CA PRO A 127 -17.31 1.75 17.89
C PRO A 127 -16.63 2.89 17.12
N LEU A 128 -15.30 2.96 17.18
CA LEU A 128 -14.50 3.97 16.49
C LEU A 128 -14.68 3.89 14.96
N ILE A 129 -14.72 2.67 14.44
CA ILE A 129 -14.95 2.44 13.02
C ILE A 129 -16.37 2.87 12.63
N LYS A 130 -17.39 2.55 13.44
CA LYS A 130 -18.76 3.00 13.17
C LYS A 130 -18.90 4.52 13.12
N GLU A 131 -18.20 5.22 14.01
CA GLU A 131 -18.14 6.69 14.00
C GLU A 131 -17.50 7.21 12.70
N THR A 132 -16.39 6.60 12.27
CA THR A 132 -15.69 6.97 11.03
C THR A 132 -16.58 6.82 9.78
N TYR A 133 -17.47 5.83 9.78
CA TYR A 133 -18.39 5.55 8.67
C TYR A 133 -19.81 6.07 8.92
N GLN A 134 -20.01 6.92 9.93
CA GLN A 134 -21.31 7.50 10.21
C GLN A 134 -21.73 8.40 9.05
N GLY A 135 -22.95 8.18 8.54
CA GLY A 135 -23.53 9.04 7.51
C GLY A 135 -23.72 10.45 8.04
N GLU A 136 -23.16 11.43 7.35
CA GLU A 136 -23.42 12.85 7.60
C GLU A 136 -24.39 13.40 6.56
N ARG A 137 -25.16 14.43 6.92
CA ARG A 137 -26.00 15.13 5.94
C ARG A 137 -25.09 15.82 4.93
N LEU A 138 -25.49 15.79 3.66
CA LEU A 138 -24.71 16.40 2.58
C LEU A 138 -24.38 17.87 2.85
N VAL A 139 -25.32 18.62 3.43
CA VAL A 139 -25.14 20.04 3.79
C VAL A 139 -24.04 20.26 4.82
N ASP A 140 -23.86 19.32 5.75
CA ASP A 140 -22.84 19.40 6.80
C ASP A 140 -21.47 18.98 6.26
N PHE A 141 -21.45 17.96 5.39
CA PHE A 141 -20.24 17.50 4.69
C PHE A 141 -19.63 18.58 3.79
N VAL A 142 -20.46 19.28 3.01
CA VAL A 142 -20.00 20.36 2.10
C VAL A 142 -19.42 21.53 2.89
N ARG A 143 -19.99 21.88 4.06
CA ARG A 143 -19.46 22.95 4.91
C ARG A 143 -18.07 22.64 5.47
N LYS A 144 -17.82 21.39 5.89
CA LYS A 144 -16.49 20.95 6.36
C LYS A 144 -15.43 20.99 5.24
N LYS A 145 -15.83 20.77 3.99
CA LYS A 145 -14.96 20.82 2.81
C LYS A 145 -14.79 22.22 2.21
N GLN A 146 -15.33 23.29 2.82
CA GLN A 146 -14.99 24.66 2.45
C GLN A 146 -13.54 24.98 2.88
N TYR A 147 -12.64 24.38 2.11
CA TYR A 147 -11.22 24.62 2.04
C TYR A 147 -11.00 26.06 1.57
N SER A 148 -10.32 26.86 2.39
CA SER A 148 -9.65 28.07 1.94
C SER A 148 -8.45 27.64 1.09
N PRO A 149 -8.40 27.98 -0.22
CA PRO A 149 -7.27 27.61 -1.04
C PRO A 149 -6.02 28.29 -0.51
N ASN A 150 -5.08 27.47 -0.03
CA ASN A 150 -3.72 27.94 0.22
C ASN A 150 -3.03 28.03 -1.15
N ILE A 151 -3.07 29.23 -1.74
CA ILE A 151 -2.60 29.58 -3.09
C ILE A 151 -1.10 29.25 -3.31
N SER A 152 -0.36 28.90 -2.26
CA SER A 152 1.06 28.55 -2.29
C SER A 152 1.41 27.24 -3.02
N ASN A 153 0.46 26.32 -3.24
CA ASN A 153 0.75 24.99 -3.80
C ASN A 153 0.66 24.90 -5.35
N LEU A 154 0.01 25.87 -5.99
CA LEU A 154 -0.04 25.95 -7.47
C LEU A 154 1.32 26.35 -8.06
N ASP A 155 2.08 27.19 -7.36
CA ASP A 155 3.42 27.61 -7.79
C ASP A 155 4.43 26.48 -7.67
N THR A 156 4.31 25.61 -6.67
CA THR A 156 5.19 24.44 -6.50
C THR A 156 4.98 23.41 -7.61
N SER A 157 3.73 23.12 -7.97
CA SER A 157 3.40 22.25 -9.11
C SER A 157 3.85 22.84 -10.44
N ARG A 158 3.74 24.17 -10.63
CA ARG A 158 4.30 24.85 -11.82
C ARG A 158 5.82 24.79 -11.88
N LYS A 159 6.52 24.96 -10.74
CA LYS A 159 7.99 24.83 -10.66
C LYS A 159 8.45 23.39 -10.92
N ASN A 160 7.74 22.40 -10.38
CA ASN A 160 8.01 20.98 -10.63
C ASN A 160 7.76 20.59 -12.09
N PHE A 161 6.71 21.12 -12.71
CA PHE A 161 6.46 20.92 -14.15
C PHE A 161 7.53 21.59 -15.01
N LYS A 162 8.03 22.76 -14.60
CA LYS A 162 9.12 23.46 -15.27
C LYS A 162 10.44 22.69 -15.17
N LEU A 163 10.78 22.17 -13.99
CA LEU A 163 11.92 21.27 -13.77
C LEU A 163 11.81 19.98 -14.61
N LEU A 164 10.62 19.37 -14.68
CA LEU A 164 10.38 18.21 -15.55
C LEU A 164 10.52 18.54 -17.04
N SER A 165 10.12 19.75 -17.44
CA SER A 165 10.28 20.23 -18.82
C SER A 165 11.73 20.54 -19.20
N GLU A 166 12.53 21.04 -18.26
CA GLU A 166 13.97 21.30 -18.42
C GLU A 166 14.78 19.99 -18.38
N CYS A 167 14.33 18.98 -17.62
CA CYS A 167 14.89 17.63 -17.60
C CYS A 167 14.61 16.81 -18.88
N LYS A 168 13.71 17.26 -19.77
CA LYS A 168 13.39 16.55 -21.05
C LYS A 168 14.61 16.33 -21.93
N PHE A 169 15.62 17.22 -21.88
CA PHE A 169 16.80 17.11 -22.74
C PHE A 169 17.84 16.09 -22.25
N LYS A 170 17.94 15.86 -20.92
CA LYS A 170 18.91 14.90 -20.37
C LYS A 170 18.41 13.45 -20.37
N PHE A 171 17.11 13.23 -20.20
CA PHE A 171 16.55 11.87 -20.12
C PHE A 171 16.51 11.17 -21.49
N VAL A 172 16.25 11.91 -22.57
CA VAL A 172 16.28 11.37 -23.95
C VAL A 172 17.71 11.00 -24.37
N LEU A 173 18.71 11.80 -23.98
CA LEU A 173 20.13 11.48 -24.20
C LEU A 173 20.60 10.27 -23.37
N PHE A 174 20.11 10.10 -22.15
CA PHE A 174 20.47 8.97 -21.29
C PHE A 174 19.91 7.64 -21.82
N ILE A 175 18.68 7.63 -22.31
CA ILE A 175 18.07 6.44 -22.94
C ILE A 175 18.75 6.12 -24.29
N SER A 176 19.17 7.12 -25.08
CA SER A 176 19.88 6.85 -26.34
C SER A 176 21.26 6.24 -26.14
N MET A 177 21.88 6.48 -24.98
CA MET A 177 23.18 5.91 -24.58
C MET A 177 23.05 4.46 -24.07
N LEU A 178 21.92 4.10 -23.49
CA LEU A 178 21.63 2.75 -22.97
C LEU A 178 21.09 1.79 -24.05
N CYS A 179 20.39 2.31 -25.06
CA CYS A 179 19.94 1.51 -26.20
C CYS A 179 21.03 1.48 -27.30
N GLY A 180 21.91 0.49 -27.20
CA GLY A 180 22.85 0.09 -28.25
C GLY A 180 22.19 -0.10 -29.62
N ASN A 181 23.00 0.03 -30.66
CA ASN A 181 22.67 0.22 -32.09
C ASN A 181 21.60 -0.73 -32.69
N ASN A 182 20.32 -0.52 -32.37
CA ASN A 182 19.22 -1.09 -33.13
C ASN A 182 18.25 0.02 -33.58
N VAL A 183 18.38 0.39 -34.85
CA VAL A 183 17.78 1.61 -35.44
C VAL A 183 16.25 1.51 -35.54
N ASN A 184 15.70 0.29 -35.71
CA ASN A 184 14.26 0.08 -35.89
C ASN A 184 13.46 0.16 -34.59
N ALA A 185 14.06 -0.15 -33.43
CA ALA A 185 13.39 0.00 -32.14
C ALA A 185 13.33 1.47 -31.67
N LYS A 186 14.21 2.33 -32.21
CA LYS A 186 14.28 3.74 -31.86
C LYS A 186 13.13 4.56 -32.46
N SER A 187 12.70 4.28 -33.69
CA SER A 187 11.62 5.04 -34.35
C SER A 187 10.26 4.79 -33.69
N ASP A 188 9.91 3.53 -33.45
CA ASP A 188 8.61 3.14 -32.87
C ASP A 188 8.42 3.65 -31.44
N PHE A 189 9.49 3.69 -30.65
CA PHE A 189 9.44 4.20 -29.28
C PHE A 189 9.30 5.72 -29.26
N VAL A 190 10.00 6.43 -30.14
CA VAL A 190 9.91 7.90 -30.27
C VAL A 190 8.52 8.31 -30.74
N ASP A 191 7.90 7.58 -31.67
CA ASP A 191 6.57 7.90 -32.18
C ASP A 191 5.46 7.58 -31.16
N LYS A 192 5.61 6.52 -30.34
CA LYS A 192 4.73 6.28 -29.19
C LYS A 192 4.86 7.36 -28.12
N LEU A 193 6.08 7.82 -27.83
CA LEU A 193 6.32 8.93 -26.89
C LEU A 193 5.74 10.25 -27.39
N LYS A 194 5.87 10.58 -28.69
CA LYS A 194 5.26 11.77 -29.28
C LYS A 194 3.73 11.74 -29.18
N LYS A 195 3.10 10.58 -29.38
CA LYS A 195 1.64 10.42 -29.21
C LYS A 195 1.20 10.62 -27.76
N VAL A 196 1.93 10.07 -26.80
CA VAL A 196 1.63 10.26 -25.36
C VAL A 196 1.83 11.71 -24.95
N ILE A 197 2.87 12.40 -25.45
CA ILE A 197 3.12 13.81 -25.16
C ILE A 197 2.04 14.71 -25.76
N HIS A 198 1.58 14.44 -26.99
CA HIS A 198 0.55 15.27 -27.63
C HIS A 198 -0.80 15.20 -26.89
N ILE A 199 -1.14 14.02 -26.34
CA ILE A 199 -2.35 13.81 -25.53
C ILE A 199 -2.29 14.57 -24.20
N ILE A 200 -1.11 14.79 -23.64
CA ILE A 200 -0.92 15.48 -22.34
C ILE A 200 -0.88 17.02 -22.50
N THR A 201 -0.80 17.54 -23.73
CA THR A 201 -0.64 18.98 -24.00
C THR A 201 -1.91 19.66 -24.56
N LEU A 202 -3.04 18.93 -24.64
CA LEU A 202 -4.39 19.45 -24.93
C LEU A 202 -5.19 19.49 -23.63
#